data_AF-A0A2S2Q8R7-F1
#
_entry.id   AF-A0A2S2Q8R7-F1
#
_cell.length_a   1.000
_cell.length_b   1.000
_cell.length_c   1.000
_cell.angle_alpha   90.00
_cell.angle_beta   90.00
_cell.angle_gamma   90.00
#
_symmetry.space_group_name_H-M   'P 1'
#
loop_
_entity.id
_entity.type
_entity.pdbx_description
1 polymer ?
#
loop_
_entity_poly.entity_id
_entity_poly.type
_entity_poly.pdbx_seq_one_letter_code
_entity_poly.pdbx_strand_id
1 'polypeptide(L)'
;MQLGLPSRDYFLKDSSAEALQAYHKYMSEVAVLLGANKSTAPFELLKIIEFEIQIANITQTETDRHDSTGTYLKLALNDLQKQVPEFDWQLYLKTILQIKMSDKEPVVSYAMSYFTQLGDLLKKTDRRTIHNYIIWRLVQSTVLPHMIDDFQYKRLDFKKILLGILNERSRWRDCVDWTNKRLGMAVGALFIRDNFSLESKVTAMDMIQSIREAFNELLNENHWMDEQTRIVAKEKADAMKERIGYPELLTDPDELEREYTMLNVTEDQFILNVFSVLKFDAYQNLERLRKPVDKNKWSTEPAVVNAFYNPNKNHIVIPAGILQPLFYSQHFPKSLNYGGIGVVIGHEITHGFDDKGRQFDKNGNMIEWWDTKTIYTFRKKAQCMVDQYSKYKMQEVNLHVNGRMTQGENIADNGGLKQSFRAYKKWVSKHGEEPLLPGIDMTHDQPFFLNYAQ
;
A
#
# COMPACT_ATOMS: atom_id res chain seq x y z
N MET A 1 3.48 -8.75 -6.76
CA MET A 1 3.19 -10.13 -7.18
C MET A 1 2.70 -10.90 -5.97
N GLN A 2 1.59 -11.61 -6.07
CA GLN A 2 0.96 -12.32 -4.94
C GLN A 2 1.07 -13.83 -5.13
N LEU A 3 1.56 -14.53 -4.11
CA LEU A 3 1.66 -15.99 -4.05
C LEU A 3 0.57 -16.58 -3.14
N GLY A 4 0.47 -17.90 -3.11
CA GLY A 4 -0.35 -18.73 -2.22
C GLY A 4 -0.22 -18.39 -0.74
N LEU A 5 1.01 -18.09 -0.35
CA LEU A 5 1.42 -17.72 1.00
C LEU A 5 1.86 -16.25 1.06
N PRO A 6 1.95 -15.65 2.27
CA PRO A 6 2.14 -14.21 2.43
C PRO A 6 3.41 -13.65 1.78
N SER A 7 4.47 -14.46 1.66
CA SER A 7 5.72 -14.03 1.03
C SER A 7 6.42 -15.20 0.32
N ARG A 8 7.38 -14.87 -0.55
CA ARG A 8 8.28 -15.82 -1.21
C ARG A 8 8.99 -16.73 -0.21
N ASP A 9 9.36 -16.19 0.94
CA ASP A 9 10.17 -16.89 1.94
C ASP A 9 9.46 -18.11 2.53
N TYR A 10 8.13 -18.10 2.59
CA TYR A 10 7.34 -19.26 3.02
C TYR A 10 7.53 -20.49 2.12
N PHE A 11 7.92 -20.29 0.86
CA PHE A 11 8.15 -21.37 -0.10
C PHE A 11 9.60 -21.84 -0.14
N LEU A 12 10.54 -21.03 0.33
CA LEU A 12 11.98 -21.24 0.10
C LEU A 12 12.79 -21.51 1.36
N LYS A 13 12.28 -21.13 2.54
CA LYS A 13 12.95 -21.35 3.81
C LYS A 13 12.47 -22.64 4.46
N ASP A 14 13.41 -23.46 4.91
CA ASP A 14 13.09 -24.71 5.63
C ASP A 14 12.29 -24.47 6.92
N SER A 15 12.49 -23.31 7.57
CA SER A 15 11.71 -22.91 8.75
C SER A 15 10.21 -22.74 8.48
N SER A 16 9.78 -22.70 7.22
CA SER A 16 8.38 -22.60 6.81
C SER A 16 7.76 -23.93 6.39
N ALA A 17 8.45 -25.06 6.60
CA ALA A 17 7.97 -26.39 6.21
C ALA A 17 6.58 -26.72 6.78
N GLU A 18 6.31 -26.35 8.04
CA GLU A 18 5.00 -26.54 8.67
C GLU A 18 3.91 -25.73 7.96
N ALA A 19 4.20 -24.49 7.57
CA ALA A 19 3.27 -23.65 6.83
C ALA A 19 2.97 -24.20 5.43
N LEU A 20 3.96 -24.76 4.73
CA LEU A 20 3.77 -25.43 3.43
C LEU A 20 2.93 -26.70 3.55
N GLN A 21 3.15 -27.50 4.60
CA GLN A 21 2.34 -28.69 4.88
C GLN A 21 0.89 -28.30 5.20
N ALA A 22 0.69 -27.27 6.02
CA ALA A 22 -0.63 -26.73 6.33
C ALA A 22 -1.34 -26.20 5.08
N TYR A 23 -0.60 -25.55 4.18
CA TYR A 23 -1.12 -25.06 2.90
C TYR A 23 -1.56 -26.21 2.00
N HIS A 24 -0.74 -27.26 1.86
CA HIS A 24 -1.10 -28.47 1.10
C HIS A 24 -2.35 -29.16 1.66
N LYS A 25 -2.43 -29.30 2.98
CA LYS A 25 -3.60 -29.86 3.66
C LYS A 25 -4.85 -29.01 3.37
N TYR A 26 -4.74 -27.70 3.54
CA TYR A 26 -5.84 -26.76 3.27
C TYR A 26 -6.33 -26.86 1.82
N MET A 27 -5.41 -26.85 0.85
CA MET A 27 -5.72 -27.06 -0.57
C MET A 27 -6.50 -28.35 -0.79
N SER A 28 -6.05 -29.44 -0.16
CA SER A 28 -6.62 -30.77 -0.35
C SER A 28 -8.02 -30.88 0.24
N GLU A 29 -8.22 -30.37 1.45
CA GLU A 29 -9.53 -30.39 2.11
C GLU A 29 -10.54 -29.51 1.35
N VAL A 30 -10.14 -28.33 0.91
CA VAL A 30 -10.99 -27.44 0.12
C VAL A 30 -11.32 -28.05 -1.25
N ALA A 31 -10.35 -28.65 -1.94
CA ALA A 31 -10.61 -29.28 -3.23
C ALA A 31 -11.64 -30.41 -3.11
N VAL A 32 -11.58 -31.20 -2.03
CA VAL A 32 -12.57 -32.26 -1.75
C VAL A 32 -13.96 -31.66 -1.48
N LEU A 33 -14.06 -30.55 -0.73
CA LEU A 33 -15.33 -29.83 -0.54
C LEU A 33 -15.91 -29.31 -1.87
N LEU A 34 -15.06 -28.97 -2.84
CA LEU A 34 -15.45 -28.57 -4.20
C LEU A 34 -15.73 -29.76 -5.13
N GLY A 35 -15.75 -30.99 -4.62
CA GLY A 35 -16.10 -32.20 -5.36
C GLY A 35 -14.93 -32.95 -6.00
N ALA A 36 -13.68 -32.60 -5.68
CA ALA A 36 -12.51 -33.35 -6.17
C ALA A 36 -12.40 -34.73 -5.50
N ASN A 37 -11.83 -35.69 -6.22
CA ASN A 37 -11.61 -37.04 -5.70
C ASN A 37 -10.55 -37.03 -4.59
N LYS A 38 -10.91 -37.51 -3.40
CA LYS A 38 -10.07 -37.53 -2.20
C LYS A 38 -8.74 -38.27 -2.37
N SER A 39 -8.68 -39.27 -3.23
CA SER A 39 -7.48 -40.08 -3.46
C SER A 39 -6.51 -39.43 -4.45
N THR A 40 -7.00 -38.64 -5.41
CA THR A 40 -6.14 -38.04 -6.45
C THR A 40 -5.83 -36.56 -6.21
N ALA A 41 -6.76 -35.81 -5.59
CA ALA A 41 -6.61 -34.38 -5.39
C ALA A 41 -5.32 -33.99 -4.63
N PRO A 42 -4.94 -34.66 -3.52
CA PRO A 42 -3.71 -34.30 -2.81
C PRO A 42 -2.45 -34.37 -3.69
N PHE A 43 -2.35 -35.37 -4.58
CA PHE A 43 -1.20 -35.51 -5.47
C PHE A 43 -1.17 -34.44 -6.57
N GLU A 44 -2.33 -34.07 -7.12
CA GLU A 44 -2.39 -32.97 -8.09
C GLU A 44 -2.04 -31.62 -7.45
N LEU A 45 -2.47 -31.40 -6.21
CA LEU A 45 -2.19 -30.16 -5.47
C LEU A 45 -0.72 -30.06 -5.04
N LEU A 46 -0.02 -31.18 -4.81
CA LEU A 46 1.44 -31.16 -4.61
C LEU A 46 2.15 -30.58 -5.83
N LYS A 47 1.75 -30.97 -7.05
CA LYS A 47 2.33 -30.40 -8.29
C LYS A 47 2.11 -28.90 -8.39
N ILE A 48 0.96 -28.41 -7.90
CA ILE A 48 0.69 -26.97 -7.84
C ILE A 48 1.65 -26.27 -6.89
N ILE A 49 1.91 -26.84 -5.72
CA ILE A 49 2.88 -26.29 -4.75
C ILE A 49 4.29 -26.31 -5.32
N GLU A 50 4.72 -27.41 -5.93
CA GLU A 50 6.04 -27.51 -6.59
C GLU A 50 6.21 -26.46 -7.70
N PHE A 51 5.16 -26.22 -8.48
CA PHE A 51 5.13 -25.16 -9.48
C PHE A 51 5.18 -23.76 -8.83
N GLU A 52 4.43 -23.54 -7.76
CA GLU A 52 4.42 -22.28 -7.02
C GLU A 52 5.75 -21.98 -6.32
N ILE A 53 6.48 -23.01 -5.84
CA ILE A 53 7.86 -22.89 -5.35
C ILE A 53 8.79 -22.40 -6.45
N GLN A 54 8.65 -22.91 -7.68
CA GLN A 54 9.45 -22.44 -8.82
C GLN A 54 9.13 -20.98 -9.18
N ILE A 55 7.84 -20.59 -9.17
CA ILE A 55 7.41 -19.20 -9.33
C ILE A 55 8.01 -18.31 -8.22
N ALA A 56 7.94 -18.76 -6.96
CA ALA A 56 8.50 -18.06 -5.83
C ALA A 56 10.02 -17.86 -6.03
N ASN A 57 10.74 -18.88 -6.51
CA ASN A 57 12.18 -18.80 -6.71
C ASN A 57 12.57 -17.72 -7.74
N ILE A 58 11.86 -17.62 -8.87
CA ILE A 58 12.11 -16.62 -9.93
C ILE A 58 11.59 -15.22 -9.58
N THR A 59 10.75 -15.11 -8.55
CA THR A 59 10.22 -13.84 -8.07
C THR A 59 11.31 -13.05 -7.34
N GLN A 60 11.57 -11.81 -7.76
CA GLN A 60 12.54 -10.91 -7.11
C GLN A 60 12.18 -10.66 -5.63
N THR A 61 13.19 -10.46 -4.78
CA THR A 61 12.97 -10.10 -3.37
C THR A 61 12.26 -8.75 -3.26
N GLU A 62 11.51 -8.52 -2.17
CA GLU A 62 10.83 -7.24 -1.97
C GLU A 62 11.80 -6.07 -1.88
N THR A 63 12.95 -6.28 -1.22
CA THR A 63 14.03 -5.32 -1.10
C THR A 63 14.60 -4.86 -2.44
N ASP A 64 14.71 -5.77 -3.42
CA ASP A 64 15.26 -5.43 -4.74
C ASP A 64 14.23 -4.68 -5.62
N ARG A 65 12.94 -4.70 -5.25
CA ARG A 65 11.89 -3.93 -5.93
C ARG A 65 11.77 -2.47 -5.45
N HIS A 66 12.57 -2.07 -4.46
CA HIS A 66 12.56 -0.68 -3.97
C HIS A 66 13.21 0.29 -4.96
N ASP A 67 14.11 -0.20 -5.83
CA ASP A 67 14.66 0.60 -6.94
C ASP A 67 13.67 0.63 -8.11
N SER A 68 12.74 1.58 -8.05
CA SER A 68 11.73 1.77 -9.09
C SER A 68 12.35 2.17 -10.43
N THR A 69 13.41 3.00 -10.41
CA THR A 69 14.16 3.36 -11.61
C THR A 69 14.87 2.18 -12.26
N GLY A 70 15.50 1.31 -11.47
CA GLY A 70 16.22 0.13 -11.98
C GLY A 70 15.30 -0.96 -12.52
N THR A 71 14.06 -1.01 -12.06
CA THR A 71 13.05 -1.99 -12.51
C THR A 71 12.18 -1.48 -13.65
N TYR A 72 12.08 -0.16 -13.86
CA TYR A 72 11.24 0.45 -14.89
C TYR A 72 11.83 0.22 -16.29
N LEU A 73 11.23 -0.70 -17.05
CA LEU A 73 11.58 -0.92 -18.46
C LEU A 73 10.38 -0.61 -19.36
N LYS A 74 10.46 0.50 -20.08
CA LYS A 74 9.49 0.86 -21.13
C LYS A 74 9.95 0.30 -22.47
N LEU A 75 9.09 -0.49 -23.12
CA LEU A 75 9.35 -1.11 -24.41
C LEU A 75 8.08 -1.15 -25.27
N ALA A 76 8.23 -1.41 -26.57
CA ALA A 76 7.08 -1.65 -27.45
C ALA A 76 6.57 -3.09 -27.29
N LEU A 77 5.27 -3.31 -27.51
CA LEU A 77 4.63 -4.61 -27.38
C LEU A 77 5.29 -5.71 -28.26
N ASN A 78 5.72 -5.37 -29.47
CA ASN A 78 6.47 -6.29 -30.34
C ASN A 78 7.83 -6.69 -29.75
N ASP A 79 8.52 -5.79 -29.05
CA ASP A 79 9.79 -6.09 -28.40
C ASP A 79 9.58 -6.93 -27.15
N LEU A 80 8.45 -6.76 -26.44
CA LEU A 80 8.05 -7.65 -25.35
C LEU A 80 7.83 -9.08 -25.88
N GLN A 81 7.14 -9.21 -27.01
CA GLN A 81 6.91 -10.50 -27.66
C GLN A 81 8.22 -11.19 -28.10
N LYS A 82 9.24 -10.42 -28.52
CA LYS A 82 10.56 -10.97 -28.85
C LYS A 82 11.34 -11.42 -27.61
N GLN A 83 11.23 -10.69 -26.50
CA GLN A 83 11.96 -11.01 -25.26
C GLN A 83 11.34 -12.19 -24.51
N VAL A 84 10.03 -12.37 -24.61
CA VAL A 84 9.29 -13.47 -23.97
C VAL A 84 8.36 -14.11 -25.01
N PRO A 85 8.91 -14.90 -25.96
CA PRO A 85 8.14 -15.50 -27.06
C PRO A 85 7.21 -16.63 -26.62
N GLU A 86 7.34 -17.13 -25.39
CA GLU A 86 6.56 -18.23 -24.82
C GLU A 86 5.10 -17.90 -24.58
N PHE A 87 4.79 -16.61 -24.46
CA PHE A 87 3.46 -16.12 -24.13
C PHE A 87 2.97 -15.19 -25.24
N ASP A 88 1.74 -15.41 -25.72
CA ASP A 88 1.13 -14.54 -26.74
C ASP A 88 0.54 -13.28 -26.07
N TRP A 89 1.39 -12.27 -25.94
CA TRP A 89 1.04 -11.00 -25.31
C TRP A 89 -0.03 -10.25 -26.09
N GLN A 90 0.00 -10.34 -27.41
CA GLN A 90 -0.97 -9.67 -28.27
C GLN A 90 -2.37 -10.25 -28.08
N LEU A 91 -2.49 -11.59 -28.10
CA LEU A 91 -3.74 -12.27 -27.84
C LEU A 91 -4.26 -11.97 -26.43
N TYR A 92 -3.39 -12.04 -25.41
CA TYR A 92 -3.75 -11.78 -24.03
C TYR A 92 -4.31 -10.36 -23.83
N LEU A 93 -3.55 -9.34 -24.26
CA LEU A 93 -3.96 -7.94 -24.10
C LEU A 93 -5.17 -7.59 -24.96
N LYS A 94 -5.28 -8.12 -26.18
CA LYS A 94 -6.48 -7.94 -27.01
C LYS A 94 -7.73 -8.53 -26.34
N THR A 95 -7.59 -9.68 -25.69
CA THR A 95 -8.69 -10.35 -24.98
C THR A 95 -9.16 -9.56 -23.76
N ILE A 96 -8.21 -9.03 -22.96
CA ILE A 96 -8.54 -8.34 -21.72
C ILE A 96 -8.95 -6.89 -21.95
N LEU A 97 -8.21 -6.15 -22.77
CA LEU A 97 -8.45 -4.73 -22.96
C LEU A 97 -9.62 -4.46 -23.93
N GLN A 98 -9.91 -5.39 -24.85
CA GLN A 98 -10.95 -5.25 -25.89
C GLN A 98 -10.85 -3.95 -26.71
N ILE A 99 -9.65 -3.37 -26.79
CA ILE A 99 -9.35 -2.17 -27.60
C ILE A 99 -8.49 -2.53 -28.81
N LYS A 100 -8.50 -1.67 -29.82
CA LYS A 100 -7.53 -1.73 -30.91
C LYS A 100 -6.16 -1.32 -30.37
N MET A 101 -5.20 -2.24 -30.45
CA MET A 101 -3.80 -1.99 -30.08
C MET A 101 -2.91 -2.06 -31.31
N SER A 102 -1.83 -1.28 -31.30
CA SER A 102 -0.76 -1.38 -32.28
C SER A 102 0.34 -2.32 -31.76
N ASP A 103 1.10 -2.93 -32.66
CA ASP A 103 2.33 -3.67 -32.30
C ASP A 103 3.38 -2.77 -31.61
N LYS A 104 3.28 -1.45 -31.80
CA LYS A 104 4.14 -0.44 -31.18
C LYS A 104 3.58 0.13 -29.87
N GLU A 105 2.52 -0.47 -29.34
CA GLU A 105 1.92 -0.03 -28.07
C GLU A 105 2.99 0.01 -26.96
N PRO A 106 3.17 1.13 -26.25
CA PRO A 106 4.15 1.20 -25.16
C PRO A 106 3.65 0.42 -23.95
N VAL A 107 4.50 -0.48 -23.45
CA VAL A 107 4.27 -1.27 -22.23
C VAL A 107 5.42 -0.99 -21.26
N VAL A 108 5.09 -0.91 -19.97
CA VAL A 108 6.07 -0.83 -18.90
C VAL A 108 6.11 -2.18 -18.18
N SER A 109 7.30 -2.76 -18.08
CA SER A 109 7.56 -3.95 -17.28
C SER A 109 8.42 -3.57 -16.08
N TYR A 110 8.00 -4.00 -14.89
CA TYR A 110 8.77 -3.85 -13.64
C TYR A 110 9.57 -5.10 -13.27
N ALA A 111 9.44 -6.17 -14.06
CA ALA A 111 10.00 -7.48 -13.70
C ALA A 111 10.35 -8.29 -14.95
N MET A 112 11.13 -7.71 -15.86
CA MET A 112 11.45 -8.37 -17.14
C MET A 112 12.15 -9.72 -16.96
N SER A 113 13.11 -9.79 -16.04
CA SER A 113 13.82 -11.04 -15.70
C SER A 113 12.89 -12.13 -15.16
N TYR A 114 11.82 -11.75 -14.45
CA TYR A 114 10.78 -12.69 -14.02
C TYR A 114 10.01 -13.22 -15.22
N PHE A 115 9.59 -12.37 -16.16
CA PHE A 115 8.81 -12.81 -17.32
C PHE A 115 9.60 -13.75 -18.24
N THR A 116 10.90 -13.49 -18.47
CA THR A 116 11.76 -14.40 -19.23
C THR A 116 11.84 -15.77 -18.56
N GLN A 117 12.13 -15.83 -17.25
CA GLN A 117 12.20 -17.10 -16.52
C GLN A 117 10.84 -17.80 -16.40
N LEU A 118 9.75 -17.03 -16.31
CA LEU A 118 8.40 -17.56 -16.30
C LEU A 118 8.06 -18.21 -17.64
N GLY A 119 8.46 -17.62 -18.76
CA GLY A 119 8.29 -18.22 -20.09
C GLY A 119 8.89 -19.62 -20.16
N ASP A 120 10.16 -19.75 -19.75
CA ASP A 120 10.86 -21.04 -19.69
C ASP A 120 10.17 -22.05 -18.77
N LEU A 121 9.68 -21.58 -17.62
CA LEU A 121 8.97 -22.40 -16.64
C LEU A 121 7.63 -22.90 -17.20
N LEU A 122 6.87 -22.03 -17.88
CA LEU A 122 5.59 -22.38 -18.50
C LEU A 122 5.76 -23.42 -19.62
N LYS A 123 6.84 -23.32 -20.42
CA LYS A 123 7.17 -24.32 -21.45
C LYS A 123 7.40 -25.71 -20.89
N LYS A 124 8.00 -25.82 -19.71
CA LYS A 124 8.39 -27.09 -19.06
C LYS A 124 7.27 -27.70 -18.22
N THR A 125 6.29 -26.90 -17.83
CA THR A 125 5.23 -27.32 -16.91
C THR A 125 4.03 -27.88 -17.67
N ASP A 126 3.48 -28.98 -17.18
CA ASP A 126 2.26 -29.55 -17.75
C ASP A 126 1.09 -28.57 -17.70
N ARG A 127 0.30 -28.52 -18.79
CA ARG A 127 -0.83 -27.59 -18.94
C ARG A 127 -1.88 -27.78 -17.85
N ARG A 128 -2.12 -29.01 -17.39
CA ARG A 128 -3.08 -29.28 -16.32
C ARG A 128 -2.62 -28.65 -15.01
N THR A 129 -1.32 -28.73 -14.69
CA THR A 129 -0.76 -28.09 -13.49
C THR A 129 -0.92 -26.57 -13.55
N ILE A 130 -0.66 -25.95 -14.70
CA ILE A 130 -0.83 -24.50 -14.90
C ILE A 130 -2.31 -24.10 -14.72
N HIS A 131 -3.24 -24.82 -15.33
CA HIS A 131 -4.68 -24.55 -15.17
C HIS A 131 -5.13 -24.74 -13.72
N ASN A 132 -4.74 -25.84 -13.07
CA ASN A 132 -5.07 -26.09 -11.67
C ASN A 132 -4.51 -24.99 -10.76
N TYR A 133 -3.30 -24.49 -11.03
CA TYR A 133 -2.72 -23.36 -10.30
C TYR A 133 -3.58 -22.09 -10.45
N ILE A 134 -3.94 -21.71 -11.67
CA ILE A 134 -4.78 -20.52 -11.92
C ILE A 134 -6.13 -20.64 -11.22
N ILE A 135 -6.79 -21.80 -11.33
CA ILE A 135 -8.08 -22.05 -10.67
C ILE A 135 -7.93 -22.02 -9.15
N TRP A 136 -6.90 -22.66 -8.60
CA TRP A 136 -6.64 -22.62 -7.17
C TRP A 136 -6.43 -21.18 -6.68
N ARG A 137 -5.64 -20.37 -7.38
CA ARG A 137 -5.41 -18.97 -7.01
C ARG A 137 -6.71 -18.14 -7.05
N LEU A 138 -7.56 -18.36 -8.05
CA LEU A 138 -8.89 -17.73 -8.12
C LEU A 138 -9.78 -18.16 -6.94
N VAL A 139 -9.86 -19.47 -6.67
CA VAL A 139 -10.65 -20.01 -5.56
C VAL A 139 -10.15 -19.44 -4.24
N GLN A 140 -8.84 -19.50 -3.99
CA GLN A 140 -8.23 -19.08 -2.74
C GLN A 140 -8.42 -17.59 -2.45
N SER A 141 -8.18 -16.72 -3.44
CA SER A 141 -8.17 -15.27 -3.23
C SER A 141 -9.55 -14.63 -3.35
N THR A 142 -10.44 -15.18 -4.19
CA THR A 142 -11.72 -14.55 -4.53
C THR A 142 -12.91 -15.27 -3.89
N VAL A 143 -12.92 -16.61 -3.91
CA VAL A 143 -14.12 -17.37 -3.50
C VAL A 143 -14.07 -17.69 -2.03
N LEU A 144 -12.99 -18.32 -1.57
CA LEU A 144 -12.86 -18.83 -0.20
C LEU A 144 -13.07 -17.79 0.90
N PRO A 145 -12.68 -16.50 0.78
CA PRO A 145 -12.97 -15.49 1.80
C PRO A 145 -14.45 -15.31 2.11
N HIS A 146 -15.33 -15.68 1.18
CA HIS A 146 -16.77 -15.45 1.27
C HIS A 146 -17.59 -16.72 1.54
N MET A 147 -16.93 -17.88 1.56
CA MET A 147 -17.57 -19.15 1.89
C MET A 147 -17.70 -19.32 3.41
N ILE A 148 -18.77 -20.01 3.83
CA ILE A 148 -19.13 -20.26 5.23
C ILE A 148 -18.98 -21.76 5.58
N ASP A 149 -19.34 -22.13 6.80
CA ASP A 149 -19.40 -23.52 7.29
C ASP A 149 -18.06 -24.26 7.16
N ASP A 150 -18.03 -25.41 6.49
CA ASP A 150 -16.84 -26.26 6.34
C ASP A 150 -15.66 -25.50 5.72
N PHE A 151 -15.90 -24.64 4.72
CA PHE A 151 -14.85 -23.83 4.12
C PHE A 151 -14.24 -22.85 5.13
N GLN A 152 -15.08 -22.24 5.96
CA GLN A 152 -14.66 -21.32 7.01
C GLN A 152 -13.80 -22.05 8.05
N TYR A 153 -14.21 -23.23 8.49
CA TYR A 153 -13.42 -24.05 9.43
C TYR A 153 -12.05 -24.41 8.87
N LYS A 154 -11.98 -24.88 7.62
CA LYS A 154 -10.69 -25.21 6.97
C LYS A 154 -9.79 -23.99 6.82
N ARG A 155 -10.37 -22.84 6.51
CA ARG A 155 -9.63 -21.57 6.43
C ARG A 155 -9.12 -21.11 7.79
N LEU A 156 -9.91 -21.25 8.85
CA LEU A 156 -9.51 -20.90 10.21
C LEU A 156 -8.38 -21.82 10.70
N ASP A 157 -8.49 -23.13 10.49
CA ASP A 157 -7.43 -24.10 10.82
C ASP A 157 -6.10 -23.73 10.15
N PHE A 158 -6.16 -23.36 8.86
CA PHE A 158 -4.98 -22.90 8.13
C PHE A 158 -4.42 -21.57 8.67
N LYS A 159 -5.29 -20.57 8.93
CA LYS A 159 -4.88 -19.28 9.51
C LYS A 159 -4.30 -19.42 10.91
N LYS A 160 -4.76 -20.40 11.69
CA LYS A 160 -4.24 -20.68 13.04
C LYS A 160 -2.77 -21.11 12.98
N ILE A 161 -2.43 -21.99 12.04
CA ILE A 161 -1.04 -22.44 11.85
C ILE A 161 -0.20 -21.30 11.25
N LEU A 162 -0.74 -20.59 10.24
CA LEU A 162 0.02 -19.58 9.51
C LEU A 162 0.27 -18.29 10.30
N LEU A 163 -0.73 -17.82 11.06
CA LEU A 163 -0.78 -16.49 11.65
C LEU A 163 -1.09 -16.50 13.15
N GLY A 164 -1.31 -17.67 13.77
CA GLY A 164 -1.69 -17.76 15.19
C GLY A 164 -3.11 -17.27 15.49
N ILE A 165 -3.95 -17.04 14.47
CA ILE A 165 -5.31 -16.53 14.65
C ILE A 165 -6.20 -17.64 15.20
N LEU A 166 -6.72 -17.45 16.42
CA LEU A 166 -7.53 -18.45 17.12
C LEU A 166 -9.01 -18.40 16.75
N ASN A 167 -9.54 -17.22 16.42
CA ASN A 167 -10.96 -17.00 16.12
C ASN A 167 -11.10 -16.06 14.92
N GLU A 168 -12.12 -16.28 14.09
CA GLU A 168 -12.48 -15.33 13.05
C GLU A 168 -13.12 -14.06 13.62
N ARG A 169 -13.03 -12.97 12.85
CA ARG A 169 -13.73 -11.73 13.18
C ARG A 169 -15.23 -11.94 13.08
N SER A 170 -15.99 -11.11 13.78
CA SER A 170 -17.45 -11.12 13.65
C SER A 170 -17.84 -10.77 12.21
N ARG A 171 -18.73 -11.57 11.60
CA ARG A 171 -19.14 -11.45 10.19
C ARG A 171 -19.50 -10.01 9.76
N TRP A 172 -20.21 -9.26 10.61
CA TRP A 172 -20.60 -7.89 10.28
C TRP A 172 -19.40 -6.96 10.08
N ARG A 173 -18.29 -7.16 10.79
CA ARG A 173 -17.05 -6.38 10.63
C ARG A 173 -16.41 -6.69 9.28
N ASP A 174 -16.33 -7.96 8.91
CA ASP A 174 -15.80 -8.36 7.60
C ASP A 174 -16.67 -7.81 6.46
N CYS A 175 -18.00 -7.77 6.63
CA CYS A 175 -18.90 -7.14 5.67
C CYS A 175 -18.67 -5.63 5.57
N VAL A 176 -18.52 -4.92 6.70
CA VAL A 176 -18.24 -3.47 6.71
C VAL A 176 -16.88 -3.18 6.08
N ASP A 177 -15.83 -3.91 6.45
CA ASP A 177 -14.47 -3.76 5.90
C ASP A 177 -14.46 -4.01 4.38
N TRP A 178 -15.15 -5.06 3.92
CA TRP A 178 -15.23 -5.39 2.49
C TRP A 178 -16.01 -4.33 1.70
N THR A 179 -17.16 -3.88 2.22
CA THR A 179 -17.96 -2.83 1.59
C THR A 179 -17.20 -1.51 1.55
N ASN A 180 -16.49 -1.12 2.62
CA ASN A 180 -15.65 0.08 2.62
C ASN A 180 -14.49 -0.03 1.61
N LYS A 181 -13.86 -1.21 1.49
CA LYS A 181 -12.77 -1.41 0.53
C LYS A 181 -13.20 -1.38 -0.94
N ARG A 182 -14.47 -1.70 -1.23
CA ARG A 182 -14.98 -1.78 -2.62
C ARG A 182 -15.85 -0.60 -3.01
N LEU A 183 -16.59 -0.05 -2.06
CA LEU A 183 -17.57 1.03 -2.23
C LEU A 183 -17.26 2.19 -1.27
N GLY A 184 -15.99 2.45 -0.97
CA GLY A 184 -15.66 3.34 0.14
C GLY A 184 -15.88 4.83 -0.12
N MET A 185 -16.17 5.26 -1.36
CA MET A 185 -16.73 6.62 -1.55
C MET A 185 -18.17 6.69 -1.01
N ALA A 186 -19.00 5.69 -1.30
CA ALA A 186 -20.35 5.59 -0.74
C ALA A 186 -20.35 5.42 0.79
N VAL A 187 -19.51 4.52 1.33
CA VAL A 187 -19.35 4.37 2.79
C VAL A 187 -18.75 5.64 3.40
N GLY A 188 -17.80 6.27 2.71
CA GLY A 188 -17.19 7.53 3.10
C GLY A 188 -18.21 8.65 3.27
N ALA A 189 -19.19 8.77 2.35
CA ALA A 189 -20.26 9.75 2.43
C ALA A 189 -21.12 9.56 3.70
N LEU A 190 -21.44 8.31 4.05
CA LEU A 190 -22.12 7.99 5.30
C LEU A 190 -21.26 8.33 6.52
N PHE A 191 -19.97 7.99 6.48
CA PHE A 191 -19.03 8.21 7.58
C PHE A 191 -18.84 9.69 7.91
N ILE A 192 -18.60 10.54 6.90
CA ILE A 192 -18.32 11.97 7.11
C ILE A 192 -19.53 12.72 7.65
N ARG A 193 -20.75 12.31 7.28
CA ARG A 193 -21.99 12.95 7.75
C ARG A 193 -22.12 12.88 9.27
N ASP A 194 -21.71 11.76 9.85
CA ASP A 194 -21.96 11.47 11.26
C ASP A 194 -20.70 11.67 12.13
N ASN A 195 -19.49 11.70 11.54
CA ASN A 195 -18.22 11.66 12.29
C ASN A 195 -17.19 12.75 11.95
N PHE A 196 -17.43 13.60 10.94
CA PHE A 196 -16.42 14.57 10.50
C PHE A 196 -16.93 16.02 10.52
N SER A 197 -16.11 16.92 11.08
CA SER A 197 -16.44 18.35 11.15
C SER A 197 -15.61 19.18 10.16
N LEU A 198 -16.19 20.27 9.64
CA LEU A 198 -15.48 21.19 8.75
C LEU A 198 -14.32 21.89 9.46
N GLU A 199 -14.43 22.11 10.77
CA GLU A 199 -13.39 22.75 11.57
C GLU A 199 -12.14 21.87 11.72
N SER A 200 -12.31 20.54 11.79
CA SER A 200 -11.22 19.57 11.75
C SER A 200 -10.40 19.71 10.47
N LYS A 201 -11.06 19.97 9.34
CA LYS A 201 -10.40 20.19 8.05
C LYS A 201 -9.54 21.45 8.06
N VAL A 202 -10.07 22.56 8.57
CA VAL A 202 -9.33 23.85 8.66
C VAL A 202 -8.10 23.71 9.54
N THR A 203 -8.26 23.11 10.73
CA THR A 203 -7.13 22.92 11.66
C THR A 203 -6.04 22.03 11.05
N ALA A 204 -6.42 20.95 10.36
CA ALA A 204 -5.46 20.08 9.69
C ALA A 204 -4.72 20.81 8.54
N MET A 205 -5.39 21.70 7.80
CA MET A 205 -4.74 22.54 6.78
C MET A 205 -3.66 23.45 7.38
N ASP A 206 -3.97 24.11 8.49
CA ASP A 206 -3.01 24.99 9.18
C ASP A 206 -1.79 24.22 9.71
N MET A 207 -2.02 23.01 10.22
CA MET A 207 -0.94 22.12 10.66
C MET A 207 -0.06 21.67 9.49
N ILE A 208 -0.65 21.27 8.36
CA ILE A 208 0.10 20.90 7.15
C ILE A 208 0.99 22.05 6.69
N GLN A 209 0.44 23.26 6.63
CA GLN A 209 1.22 24.44 6.24
C GLN A 209 2.37 24.68 7.22
N SER A 210 2.11 24.61 8.52
CA SER A 210 3.15 24.79 9.56
C SER A 210 4.26 23.75 9.48
N ILE A 211 3.93 22.49 9.19
CA ILE A 211 4.88 21.38 9.08
C ILE A 211 5.67 21.48 7.77
N ARG A 212 5.03 21.86 6.66
CA ARG A 212 5.71 22.14 5.38
C ARG A 212 6.72 23.28 5.53
N GLU A 213 6.38 24.33 6.28
CA GLU A 213 7.32 25.40 6.63
C GLU A 213 8.50 24.87 7.45
N ALA A 214 8.24 24.06 8.48
CA ALA A 214 9.30 23.45 9.28
C ALA A 214 10.22 22.54 8.45
N PHE A 215 9.67 21.80 7.48
CA PHE A 215 10.44 21.02 6.51
C PHE A 215 11.34 21.91 5.64
N ASN A 216 10.80 23.00 5.11
CA ASN A 216 11.57 23.95 4.28
C ASN A 216 12.70 24.63 5.08
N GLU A 217 12.48 24.97 6.34
CA GLU A 217 13.51 25.50 7.25
C GLU A 217 14.61 24.45 7.51
N LEU A 218 14.22 23.21 7.81
CA LEU A 218 15.14 22.08 7.98
C LEU A 218 15.97 21.80 6.72
N LEU A 219 15.37 21.96 5.55
CA LEU A 219 16.04 21.82 4.27
C LEU A 219 17.06 22.94 4.04
N ASN A 220 16.75 24.17 4.42
CA ASN A 220 17.69 25.29 4.31
C ASN A 220 18.92 25.14 5.22
N GLU A 221 18.73 24.63 6.45
CA GLU A 221 19.79 24.31 7.40
C GLU A 221 20.62 23.06 7.01
N ASN A 222 20.23 22.37 5.93
CA ASN A 222 20.86 21.12 5.54
C ASN A 222 22.19 21.35 4.78
N HIS A 223 23.30 21.02 5.45
CA HIS A 223 24.65 21.14 4.89
C HIS A 223 25.14 19.95 4.04
N TRP A 224 24.41 18.82 4.00
CA TRP A 224 24.86 17.64 3.24
C TRP A 224 24.39 17.63 1.78
N MET A 225 23.39 18.46 1.45
CA MET A 225 22.95 18.72 0.08
C MET A 225 23.66 19.96 -0.47
N ASP A 226 23.86 20.04 -1.78
CA ASP A 226 24.25 21.31 -2.42
C ASP A 226 23.06 22.28 -2.49
N GLU A 227 23.33 23.53 -2.85
CA GLU A 227 22.32 24.59 -2.91
C GLU A 227 21.26 24.37 -3.99
N GLN A 228 21.65 23.87 -5.17
CA GLN A 228 20.71 23.64 -6.26
C GLN A 228 19.74 22.51 -5.90
N THR A 229 20.24 21.40 -5.34
CA THR A 229 19.34 20.32 -4.91
C THR A 229 18.41 20.74 -3.77
N ARG A 230 18.86 21.62 -2.85
CA ARG A 230 17.96 22.22 -1.83
C ARG A 230 16.84 23.04 -2.46
N ILE A 231 17.13 23.86 -3.47
CA ILE A 231 16.12 24.68 -4.15
C ILE A 231 15.07 23.78 -4.81
N VAL A 232 15.50 22.76 -5.58
CA VAL A 232 14.55 21.85 -6.26
C VAL A 232 13.76 21.01 -5.26
N ALA A 233 14.36 20.61 -4.13
CA ALA A 233 13.65 19.88 -3.08
C ALA A 233 12.59 20.77 -2.41
N LYS A 234 12.87 22.06 -2.21
CA LYS A 234 11.89 23.04 -1.74
C LYS A 234 10.76 23.23 -2.73
N GLU A 235 11.06 23.39 -4.02
CA GLU A 235 10.02 23.49 -5.06
C GLU A 235 9.09 22.27 -5.07
N LYS A 236 9.63 21.07 -4.85
CA LYS A 236 8.82 19.85 -4.74
C LYS A 236 7.91 19.86 -3.51
N ALA A 237 8.43 20.24 -2.35
CA ALA A 237 7.65 20.34 -1.12
C ALA A 237 6.54 21.40 -1.23
N ASP A 238 6.84 22.54 -1.85
CA ASP A 238 5.88 23.62 -2.08
C ASP A 238 4.82 23.24 -3.13
N ALA A 239 5.16 22.40 -4.11
CA ALA A 239 4.22 21.88 -5.11
C ALA A 239 3.39 20.69 -4.62
N MET A 240 3.69 20.13 -3.44
CA MET A 240 3.00 18.97 -2.90
C MET A 240 1.56 19.34 -2.54
N LYS A 241 0.58 18.66 -3.15
CA LYS A 241 -0.84 18.95 -2.90
C LYS A 241 -1.35 18.21 -1.68
N GLU A 242 -2.19 18.84 -0.88
CA GLU A 242 -2.88 18.21 0.25
C GLU A 242 -4.33 17.82 -0.08
N ARG A 243 -4.77 16.67 0.44
CA ARG A 243 -6.14 16.16 0.38
C ARG A 243 -6.57 15.76 1.79
N ILE A 244 -7.61 16.39 2.32
CA ILE A 244 -7.95 16.30 3.75
C ILE A 244 -9.43 15.97 3.91
N GLY A 245 -9.72 14.97 4.75
CA GLY A 245 -11.07 14.51 5.04
C GLY A 245 -11.63 13.65 3.91
N TYR A 246 -12.16 14.31 2.88
CA TYR A 246 -12.93 13.67 1.81
C TYR A 246 -12.89 14.46 0.49
N PRO A 247 -13.15 13.80 -0.67
CA PRO A 247 -13.33 14.48 -1.95
C PRO A 247 -14.65 15.25 -2.02
N GLU A 248 -14.66 16.37 -2.75
CA GLU A 248 -15.85 17.23 -2.92
C GLU A 248 -17.05 16.48 -3.53
N LEU A 249 -16.81 15.44 -4.34
CA LEU A 249 -17.86 14.61 -4.92
C LEU A 249 -18.79 13.97 -3.88
N LEU A 250 -18.36 13.81 -2.62
CA LEU A 250 -19.22 13.27 -1.55
C LEU A 250 -20.25 14.27 -1.03
N THR A 251 -20.13 15.54 -1.41
CA THR A 251 -21.11 16.58 -1.09
C THR A 251 -22.23 16.68 -2.12
N ASP A 252 -22.08 16.03 -3.28
CA ASP A 252 -23.07 15.99 -4.36
C ASP A 252 -23.55 14.54 -4.58
N PRO A 253 -24.80 14.21 -4.20
CA PRO A 253 -25.37 12.88 -4.41
C PRO A 253 -25.36 12.43 -5.88
N ASP A 254 -25.56 13.34 -6.83
CA ASP A 254 -25.64 13.01 -8.25
C ASP A 254 -24.26 12.67 -8.83
N GLU A 255 -23.19 13.27 -8.31
CA GLU A 255 -21.81 12.90 -8.66
C GLU A 255 -21.42 11.54 -8.07
N LEU A 256 -21.81 11.29 -6.82
CA LEU A 256 -21.56 10.01 -6.16
C LEU A 256 -22.29 8.85 -6.85
N GLU A 257 -23.55 9.04 -7.25
CA GLU A 257 -24.32 8.02 -7.98
C GLU A 257 -23.68 7.71 -9.35
N ARG A 258 -23.16 8.74 -10.03
CA ARG A 258 -22.45 8.60 -11.31
C ARG A 258 -21.20 7.73 -11.23
N GLU A 259 -20.49 7.71 -10.09
CA GLU A 259 -19.33 6.82 -9.91
C GLU A 259 -19.74 5.34 -9.90
N TYR A 260 -20.99 5.00 -9.53
CA TYR A 260 -21.46 3.62 -9.36
C TYR A 260 -22.51 3.16 -10.38
N THR A 261 -22.83 3.95 -11.41
CA THR A 261 -23.90 3.66 -12.39
C THR A 261 -23.78 2.29 -13.08
N MET A 262 -22.56 1.78 -13.27
CA MET A 262 -22.31 0.49 -13.93
C MET A 262 -22.33 -0.71 -12.98
N LEU A 263 -22.51 -0.49 -11.68
CA LEU A 263 -22.51 -1.53 -10.66
C LEU A 263 -23.94 -1.88 -10.25
N ASN A 264 -24.30 -3.15 -10.42
CA ASN A 264 -25.56 -3.70 -9.92
C ASN A 264 -25.29 -4.69 -8.79
N VAL A 265 -26.00 -4.52 -7.67
CA VAL A 265 -25.87 -5.32 -6.45
C VAL A 265 -27.26 -5.80 -6.06
N THR A 266 -27.41 -7.10 -5.83
CA THR A 266 -28.68 -7.73 -5.39
C THR A 266 -28.57 -8.21 -3.95
N GLU A 267 -29.66 -8.20 -3.19
CA GLU A 267 -29.62 -8.48 -1.75
C GLU A 267 -29.24 -9.93 -1.41
N ASP A 268 -29.65 -10.88 -2.25
CA ASP A 268 -29.62 -12.32 -1.98
C ASP A 268 -28.47 -13.08 -2.68
N GLN A 269 -27.66 -12.40 -3.50
CA GLN A 269 -26.62 -13.05 -4.33
C GLN A 269 -25.20 -12.51 -4.04
N PHE A 270 -24.74 -12.65 -2.79
CA PHE A 270 -23.47 -12.06 -2.35
C PHE A 270 -22.26 -12.45 -3.22
N ILE A 271 -22.09 -13.73 -3.58
CA ILE A 271 -20.96 -14.15 -4.41
C ILE A 271 -21.01 -13.57 -5.83
N LEU A 272 -22.22 -13.38 -6.39
CA LEU A 272 -22.39 -12.72 -7.68
C LEU A 272 -22.08 -11.23 -7.56
N ASN A 273 -22.46 -10.59 -6.45
CA ASN A 273 -22.06 -9.20 -6.17
C ASN A 273 -20.55 -9.04 -6.09
N VAL A 274 -19.84 -10.00 -5.48
CA VAL A 274 -18.36 -10.00 -5.44
C VAL A 274 -17.80 -9.98 -6.88
N PHE A 275 -18.31 -10.84 -7.77
CA PHE A 275 -17.87 -10.84 -9.16
C PHE A 275 -18.27 -9.57 -9.93
N SER A 276 -19.47 -9.03 -9.68
CA SER A 276 -19.92 -7.75 -10.25
C SER A 276 -18.99 -6.59 -9.87
N VAL A 277 -18.62 -6.51 -8.59
CA VAL A 277 -17.67 -5.51 -8.08
C VAL A 277 -16.28 -5.69 -8.70
N LEU A 278 -15.75 -6.92 -8.77
CA LEU A 278 -14.44 -7.15 -9.39
C LEU A 278 -14.42 -6.81 -10.89
N LYS A 279 -15.52 -7.09 -11.60
CA LYS A 279 -15.69 -6.70 -13.00
C LYS A 279 -15.76 -5.18 -13.16
N PHE A 280 -16.48 -4.51 -12.27
CA PHE A 280 -16.56 -3.05 -12.21
C PHE A 280 -15.19 -2.40 -11.97
N ASP A 281 -14.42 -2.89 -10.97
CA ASP A 281 -13.07 -2.41 -10.68
C ASP A 281 -12.14 -2.57 -11.90
N ALA A 282 -12.21 -3.73 -12.57
CA ALA A 282 -11.43 -3.99 -13.78
C ALA A 282 -11.82 -3.01 -14.91
N TYR A 283 -13.11 -2.81 -15.14
CA TYR A 283 -13.61 -1.88 -16.16
C TYR A 283 -13.16 -0.43 -15.90
N GLN A 284 -13.33 0.06 -14.66
CA GLN A 284 -12.89 1.40 -14.28
C GLN A 284 -11.38 1.61 -14.47
N ASN A 285 -10.57 0.58 -14.25
CA ASN A 285 -9.12 0.66 -14.50
C ASN A 285 -8.82 0.72 -16.00
N LEU A 286 -9.46 -0.14 -16.80
CA LEU A 286 -9.29 -0.17 -18.26
C LEU A 286 -9.66 1.16 -18.93
N GLU A 287 -10.73 1.82 -18.47
CA GLU A 287 -11.15 3.12 -19.00
C GLU A 287 -10.08 4.21 -18.89
N ARG A 288 -9.10 4.07 -17.99
CA ARG A 288 -8.05 5.08 -17.75
C ARG A 288 -6.95 5.06 -18.80
N LEU A 289 -6.76 3.96 -19.55
CA LEU A 289 -5.59 3.74 -20.41
C LEU A 289 -5.37 4.81 -21.51
N ARG A 290 -6.42 5.54 -21.90
CA ARG A 290 -6.37 6.62 -22.91
C ARG A 290 -6.83 7.98 -22.40
N LYS A 291 -7.06 8.09 -21.09
CA LYS A 291 -7.47 9.34 -20.45
C LYS A 291 -6.25 9.96 -19.75
N PRO A 292 -6.14 11.30 -19.68
CA PRO A 292 -5.13 11.93 -18.85
C PRO A 292 -5.35 11.55 -17.39
N VAL A 293 -4.27 11.50 -16.61
CA VAL A 293 -4.36 11.25 -15.17
C VAL A 293 -5.12 12.40 -14.50
N ASP A 294 -6.24 12.09 -13.86
CA ASP A 294 -6.94 13.03 -13.00
C ASP A 294 -6.16 13.20 -11.68
N LYS A 295 -5.55 14.37 -11.50
CA LYS A 295 -4.81 14.75 -10.28
C LYS A 295 -5.74 15.12 -9.11
N ASN A 296 -7.05 15.25 -9.35
CA ASN A 296 -8.06 15.50 -8.33
C ASN A 296 -8.68 14.22 -7.76
N LYS A 297 -8.69 13.12 -8.53
CA LYS A 297 -9.18 11.84 -8.05
C LYS A 297 -8.38 11.35 -6.84
N TRP A 298 -9.09 11.01 -5.77
CA TRP A 298 -8.53 10.40 -4.57
C TRP A 298 -8.13 8.96 -4.86
N SER A 299 -7.09 8.50 -4.20
CA SER A 299 -6.58 7.13 -4.35
C SER A 299 -7.03 6.21 -3.21
N THR A 300 -7.69 6.78 -2.20
CA THR A 300 -8.08 6.11 -0.94
C THR A 300 -9.42 6.65 -0.47
N GLU A 301 -10.10 5.85 0.34
CA GLU A 301 -11.45 6.11 0.81
C GLU A 301 -11.43 6.94 2.11
N PRO A 302 -12.43 7.82 2.35
CA PRO A 302 -12.43 8.72 3.53
C PRO A 302 -12.50 8.00 4.88
N ALA A 303 -13.20 6.86 4.93
CA ALA A 303 -13.42 6.08 6.16
C ALA A 303 -12.27 5.11 6.43
N VAL A 304 -11.02 5.58 6.31
CA VAL A 304 -9.80 4.80 6.52
C VAL A 304 -8.96 5.47 7.60
N VAL A 305 -8.52 4.68 8.59
CA VAL A 305 -7.59 5.13 9.64
C VAL A 305 -6.16 4.92 9.13
N ASN A 306 -5.70 5.80 8.25
CA ASN A 306 -4.35 5.80 7.70
C ASN A 306 -4.04 7.17 7.06
N ALA A 307 -2.83 7.38 6.56
CA ALA A 307 -2.42 8.49 5.71
C ALA A 307 -1.55 7.98 4.55
N PHE A 308 -1.43 8.77 3.48
CA PHE A 308 -0.74 8.31 2.27
C PHE A 308 -0.06 9.43 1.47
N TYR A 309 1.12 9.16 0.95
CA TYR A 309 1.79 9.93 -0.09
C TYR A 309 1.77 9.20 -1.43
N ASN A 310 1.42 9.91 -2.51
CA ASN A 310 1.50 9.38 -3.87
C ASN A 310 2.61 10.08 -4.67
N PRO A 311 3.69 9.37 -5.06
CA PRO A 311 4.79 9.98 -5.80
C PRO A 311 4.39 10.47 -7.20
N ASN A 312 3.47 9.79 -7.89
CA ASN A 312 3.06 10.16 -9.25
C ASN A 312 2.13 11.39 -9.30
N LYS A 313 1.47 11.71 -8.18
CA LYS A 313 0.63 12.91 -8.07
C LYS A 313 1.30 14.03 -7.26
N ASN A 314 2.43 13.74 -6.60
CA ASN A 314 3.05 14.58 -5.58
C ASN A 314 2.01 15.15 -4.61
N HIS A 315 1.24 14.26 -3.97
CA HIS A 315 0.20 14.66 -3.03
C HIS A 315 0.20 13.83 -1.76
N ILE A 316 -0.27 14.42 -0.67
CA ILE A 316 -0.56 13.74 0.60
C ILE A 316 -2.07 13.65 0.79
N VAL A 317 -2.53 12.54 1.33
CA VAL A 317 -3.95 12.26 1.59
C VAL A 317 -4.10 11.90 3.06
N ILE A 318 -4.89 12.71 3.77
CA ILE A 318 -5.28 12.53 5.17
C ILE A 318 -6.80 12.31 5.20
N PRO A 319 -7.28 11.05 5.11
CA PRO A 319 -8.70 10.70 5.20
C PRO A 319 -9.37 11.20 6.49
N ALA A 320 -10.68 11.35 6.46
CA ALA A 320 -11.47 11.71 7.64
C ALA A 320 -11.30 10.70 8.79
N GLY A 321 -11.11 9.41 8.45
CA GLY A 321 -10.97 8.34 9.42
C GLY A 321 -9.76 8.46 10.34
N ILE A 322 -8.64 9.08 9.94
CA ILE A 322 -7.49 9.26 10.86
C ILE A 322 -7.62 10.52 11.72
N LEU A 323 -8.52 11.44 11.38
CA LEU A 323 -8.74 12.71 12.10
C LEU A 323 -9.66 12.51 13.31
N GLN A 324 -9.26 11.60 14.22
CA GLN A 324 -9.99 11.22 15.43
C GLN A 324 -9.03 11.04 16.63
N PRO A 325 -9.54 10.91 17.88
CA PRO A 325 -8.71 10.82 19.08
C PRO A 325 -7.59 9.76 19.01
N LEU A 326 -6.54 9.96 19.83
CA LEU A 326 -5.16 9.45 19.69
C LEU A 326 -4.33 10.22 18.65
N PHE A 327 -4.87 10.47 17.45
CA PHE A 327 -4.17 11.26 16.44
C PHE A 327 -4.51 12.75 16.52
N TYR A 328 -5.81 13.06 16.60
CA TYR A 328 -6.31 14.42 16.52
C TYR A 328 -7.59 14.63 17.33
N SER A 329 -7.67 15.77 18.01
CA SER A 329 -8.93 16.33 18.47
C SER A 329 -8.81 17.84 18.53
N GLN A 330 -9.88 18.54 18.19
CA GLN A 330 -9.96 19.99 18.35
C GLN A 330 -9.78 20.41 19.82
N HIS A 331 -10.16 19.54 20.76
CA HIS A 331 -10.05 19.78 22.20
C HIS A 331 -8.72 19.33 22.81
N PHE A 332 -7.84 18.71 22.03
CA PHE A 332 -6.51 18.35 22.52
C PHE A 332 -5.59 19.58 22.57
N PRO A 333 -4.71 19.65 23.59
CA PRO A 333 -3.56 20.55 23.53
C PRO A 333 -2.79 20.38 22.23
N LYS A 334 -2.22 21.46 21.72
CA LYS A 334 -1.41 21.43 20.49
C LYS A 334 -0.23 20.48 20.59
N SER A 335 0.37 20.32 21.77
CA SER A 335 1.38 19.28 22.00
C SER A 335 0.93 17.87 21.59
N LEU A 336 -0.28 17.46 21.94
CA LEU A 336 -0.82 16.14 21.55
C LEU A 336 -1.17 16.09 20.06
N ASN A 337 -1.81 17.13 19.52
CA ASN A 337 -2.14 17.17 18.09
C ASN A 337 -0.87 17.13 17.21
N TYR A 338 0.17 17.90 17.54
CA TYR A 338 1.44 17.81 16.84
C TYR A 338 2.15 16.48 17.09
N GLY A 339 2.06 15.90 18.30
CA GLY A 339 2.61 14.58 18.61
C GLY A 339 1.91 13.41 17.93
N GLY A 340 0.62 13.56 17.58
CA GLY A 340 -0.19 12.59 16.83
C GLY A 340 -0.22 12.92 15.34
N ILE A 341 -1.29 13.59 14.89
CA ILE A 341 -1.52 13.88 13.47
C ILE A 341 -0.41 14.74 12.85
N GLY A 342 0.25 15.59 13.62
CA GLY A 342 1.39 16.36 13.12
C GLY A 342 2.57 15.48 12.70
N VAL A 343 2.87 14.43 13.46
CA VAL A 343 3.92 13.47 13.08
C VAL A 343 3.52 12.71 11.82
N VAL A 344 2.26 12.28 11.72
CA VAL A 344 1.71 11.61 10.52
C VAL A 344 1.83 12.51 9.28
N ILE A 345 1.45 13.79 9.38
CA ILE A 345 1.59 14.76 8.28
C ILE A 345 3.07 14.91 7.88
N GLY A 346 3.97 15.05 8.85
CA GLY A 346 5.40 15.14 8.58
C GLY A 346 5.96 13.85 7.95
N HIS A 347 5.44 12.69 8.34
CA HIS A 347 5.79 11.39 7.77
C HIS A 347 5.42 11.36 6.28
N GLU A 348 4.18 11.71 5.93
CA GLU A 348 3.74 11.75 4.52
C GLU A 348 4.49 12.79 3.67
N ILE A 349 4.84 13.95 4.23
CA ILE A 349 5.71 14.92 3.52
C ILE A 349 7.09 14.33 3.26
N THR A 350 7.64 13.60 4.24
CA THR A 350 8.96 12.98 4.14
C THR A 350 9.01 11.87 3.11
N HIS A 351 7.92 11.13 2.88
CA HIS A 351 7.82 10.17 1.78
C HIS A 351 8.06 10.80 0.41
N GLY A 352 7.87 12.12 0.25
CA GLY A 352 8.29 12.84 -0.95
C GLY A 352 9.81 12.80 -1.21
N PHE A 353 10.62 12.45 -0.21
CA PHE A 353 12.08 12.57 -0.22
C PHE A 353 12.80 11.34 0.31
N ASP A 354 12.07 10.23 0.55
CA ASP A 354 12.64 8.94 0.94
C ASP A 354 13.37 8.24 -0.22
N ASP A 355 13.72 6.96 -0.07
CA ASP A 355 14.42 6.18 -1.08
C ASP A 355 13.65 6.07 -2.41
N LYS A 356 12.31 6.07 -2.38
CA LYS A 356 11.41 5.97 -3.55
C LYS A 356 10.95 7.34 -4.02
N GLY A 357 10.41 8.16 -3.13
CA GLY A 357 9.84 9.46 -3.44
C GLY A 357 10.85 10.42 -4.07
N ARG A 358 12.12 10.38 -3.66
CA ARG A 358 13.18 11.20 -4.29
C ARG A 358 13.36 10.94 -5.78
N GLN A 359 12.92 9.78 -6.30
CA GLN A 359 13.05 9.41 -7.72
C GLN A 359 12.02 10.14 -8.61
N PHE A 360 11.11 10.91 -8.01
CA PHE A 360 10.04 11.62 -8.69
C PHE A 360 10.20 13.14 -8.55
N ASP A 361 10.00 13.87 -9.62
CA ASP A 361 10.01 15.35 -9.61
C ASP A 361 8.74 15.93 -8.97
N LYS A 362 8.64 17.28 -8.94
CA LYS A 362 7.47 18.00 -8.40
C LYS A 362 6.15 17.72 -9.14
N ASN A 363 6.21 17.21 -10.37
CA ASN A 363 5.07 16.90 -11.20
C ASN A 363 4.64 15.43 -11.10
N GLY A 364 5.45 14.59 -10.44
CA GLY A 364 5.27 13.16 -10.28
C GLY A 364 5.87 12.31 -11.41
N ASN A 365 6.79 12.87 -12.19
CA ASN A 365 7.52 12.14 -13.22
C ASN A 365 8.75 11.46 -12.61
N MET A 366 9.00 10.21 -12.99
CA MET A 366 10.19 9.47 -12.58
C MET A 366 11.41 9.99 -13.36
N ILE A 367 12.18 10.89 -12.74
CA ILE A 367 13.35 11.57 -13.33
C ILE A 367 14.39 11.73 -12.22
N GLU A 368 15.67 11.52 -12.52
CA GLU A 368 16.75 11.82 -11.57
C GLU A 368 17.03 13.33 -11.57
N TRP A 369 16.65 14.02 -10.48
CA TRP A 369 16.78 15.47 -10.31
C TRP A 369 17.77 15.87 -9.21
N TRP A 370 18.49 14.90 -8.63
CA TRP A 370 19.58 15.14 -7.68
C TRP A 370 20.91 14.92 -8.39
N ASP A 371 21.94 15.66 -7.99
CA ASP A 371 23.29 15.39 -8.45
C ASP A 371 23.85 14.09 -7.80
N THR A 372 24.84 13.49 -8.45
CA THR A 372 25.44 12.22 -8.02
C THR A 372 26.02 12.27 -6.61
N LYS A 373 26.61 13.40 -6.18
CA LYS A 373 27.21 13.55 -4.84
C LYS A 373 26.13 13.60 -3.77
N THR A 374 25.02 14.29 -4.02
CA THR A 374 23.87 14.31 -3.10
C THR A 374 23.23 12.92 -2.98
N ILE A 375 23.09 12.18 -4.09
CA ILE A 375 22.57 10.80 -4.06
C ILE A 375 23.50 9.88 -3.23
N TYR A 376 24.81 9.96 -3.44
CA TYR A 376 25.77 9.18 -2.66
C TYR A 376 25.68 9.50 -1.16
N THR A 377 25.61 10.78 -0.82
CA THR A 377 25.53 11.24 0.57
C THR A 377 24.22 10.84 1.22
N PHE A 378 23.10 10.91 0.49
CA PHE A 378 21.81 10.39 0.94
C PHE A 378 21.88 8.90 1.25
N ARG A 379 22.41 8.09 0.32
CA ARG A 379 22.58 6.64 0.54
C ARG A 379 23.42 6.33 1.78
N LYS A 380 24.51 7.09 2.01
CA LYS A 380 25.34 6.95 3.21
C LYS A 380 24.57 7.26 4.50
N LYS A 381 23.72 8.30 4.50
CA LYS A 381 22.88 8.65 5.65
C LYS A 381 21.76 7.63 5.88
N ALA A 382 21.11 7.19 4.81
CA ALA A 382 20.09 6.15 4.87
C ALA A 382 20.67 4.80 5.38
N GLN A 383 21.93 4.50 5.05
CA GLN A 383 22.63 3.32 5.58
C GLN A 383 22.72 3.33 7.10
N CYS A 384 22.89 4.50 7.73
CA CYS A 384 22.91 4.60 9.20
C CYS A 384 21.59 4.11 9.82
N MET A 385 20.45 4.44 9.20
CA MET A 385 19.14 3.94 9.63
C MET A 385 18.99 2.44 9.36
N VAL A 386 19.47 1.95 8.21
CA VAL A 386 19.49 0.50 7.91
C VAL A 386 20.26 -0.25 9.00
N ASP A 387 21.46 0.22 9.34
CA ASP A 387 22.33 -0.41 10.33
C ASP A 387 21.74 -0.34 11.74
N GLN A 388 21.05 0.75 12.08
CA GLN A 388 20.35 0.89 13.36
C GLN A 388 19.19 -0.10 13.46
N TYR A 389 18.25 -0.06 12.52
CA TYR A 389 17.03 -0.86 12.60
C TYR A 389 17.31 -2.35 12.42
N SER A 390 18.35 -2.73 11.65
CA SER A 390 18.75 -4.13 11.52
C SER A 390 19.29 -4.75 12.82
N LYS A 391 19.63 -3.94 13.83
CA LYS A 391 20.03 -4.43 15.16
C LYS A 391 18.83 -4.72 16.06
N TYR A 392 17.64 -4.22 15.73
CA TYR A 392 16.45 -4.49 16.53
C TYR A 392 16.00 -5.94 16.32
N LYS A 393 15.90 -6.66 17.43
CA LYS A 393 15.45 -8.05 17.47
C LYS A 393 14.09 -8.11 18.12
N MET A 394 13.11 -8.60 17.38
CA MET A 394 11.76 -8.87 17.87
C MET A 394 11.81 -10.17 18.68
N GLN A 395 11.71 -10.07 20.00
CA GLN A 395 11.90 -11.21 20.91
C GLN A 395 10.81 -12.26 20.72
N GLU A 396 9.60 -11.83 20.39
CA GLU A 396 8.40 -12.65 20.22
C GLU A 396 8.55 -13.66 19.08
N VAL A 397 9.30 -13.30 18.04
CA VAL A 397 9.54 -14.14 16.86
C VAL A 397 11.01 -14.52 16.67
N ASN A 398 11.89 -14.04 17.55
CA ASN A 398 13.35 -14.27 17.51
C ASN A 398 14.00 -13.87 16.17
N LEU A 399 13.47 -12.86 15.48
CA LEU A 399 13.96 -12.35 14.20
C LEU A 399 14.43 -10.90 14.32
N HIS A 400 15.40 -10.53 13.49
CA HIS A 400 15.83 -9.13 13.36
C HIS A 400 14.94 -8.41 12.35
N VAL A 401 14.66 -7.13 12.61
CA VAL A 401 14.00 -6.25 11.63
C VAL A 401 14.91 -6.13 10.41
N ASN A 402 14.32 -6.14 9.22
CA ASN A 402 15.08 -5.91 7.98
C ASN A 402 15.17 -4.41 7.71
N GLY A 403 16.25 -3.77 8.18
CA GLY A 403 16.41 -2.32 8.06
C GLY A 403 16.47 -1.79 6.63
N ARG A 404 16.82 -2.63 5.63
CA ARG A 404 16.77 -2.26 4.20
C ARG A 404 15.33 -2.27 3.68
N MET A 405 14.51 -3.22 4.13
CA MET A 405 13.09 -3.30 3.77
C MET A 405 12.27 -2.17 4.40
N THR A 406 12.55 -1.80 5.66
CA THR A 406 11.82 -0.74 6.37
C THR A 406 12.42 0.64 6.16
N GLN A 407 13.41 0.81 5.28
CA GLN A 407 14.20 2.05 5.16
C GLN A 407 13.34 3.29 4.91
N GLY A 408 12.41 3.23 3.94
CA GLY A 408 11.56 4.37 3.58
C GLY A 408 10.70 4.85 4.75
N GLU A 409 9.99 3.92 5.39
CA GLU A 409 9.18 4.18 6.59
C GLU A 409 10.03 4.73 7.74
N ASN A 410 11.21 4.16 7.98
CA ASN A 410 12.12 4.63 9.03
C ASN A 410 12.59 6.07 8.76
N ILE A 411 12.89 6.42 7.50
CA ILE A 411 13.24 7.79 7.10
C ILE A 411 12.05 8.71 7.35
N ALA A 412 10.84 8.28 6.97
CA ALA A 412 9.61 9.04 7.13
C ALA A 412 9.25 9.30 8.60
N ASP A 413 9.35 8.30 9.48
CA ASP A 413 9.13 8.44 10.93
C ASP A 413 10.09 9.47 11.56
N ASN A 414 11.39 9.31 11.30
CA ASN A 414 12.41 10.19 11.87
C ASN A 414 12.28 11.62 11.32
N GLY A 415 11.99 11.75 10.03
CA GLY A 415 11.75 13.04 9.37
C GLY A 415 10.50 13.72 9.92
N GLY A 416 9.38 12.99 9.98
CA GLY A 416 8.09 13.49 10.40
C GLY A 416 8.05 13.94 11.85
N LEU A 417 8.62 13.14 12.76
CA LEU A 417 8.73 13.50 14.18
C LEU A 417 9.53 14.80 14.37
N LYS A 418 10.68 14.93 13.67
CA LYS A 418 11.53 16.12 13.72
C LYS A 418 10.81 17.37 13.18
N GLN A 419 10.11 17.23 12.05
CA GLN A 419 9.36 18.33 11.44
C GLN A 419 8.21 18.78 12.33
N SER A 420 7.43 17.83 12.86
CA SER A 420 6.30 18.13 13.72
C SER A 420 6.72 18.80 15.03
N PHE A 421 7.79 18.32 15.66
CA PHE A 421 8.29 18.94 16.89
C PHE A 421 8.76 20.38 16.65
N ARG A 422 9.45 20.64 15.53
CA ARG A 422 9.84 22.02 15.15
C ARG A 422 8.61 22.90 14.91
N ALA A 423 7.61 22.39 14.20
CA ALA A 423 6.35 23.11 13.98
C ALA A 423 5.63 23.42 15.30
N TYR A 424 5.62 22.49 16.26
CA TYR A 424 5.09 22.70 17.60
C TYR A 424 5.84 23.80 18.35
N LYS A 425 7.18 23.77 18.41
CA LYS A 425 7.95 24.84 19.08
C LYS A 425 7.73 26.21 18.41
N LYS A 426 7.56 26.26 17.09
CA LYS A 426 7.19 27.49 16.35
C LYS A 426 5.78 27.97 16.71
N TRP A 427 4.85 27.05 16.93
CA TRP A 427 3.52 27.38 17.41
C TRP A 427 3.58 27.99 18.82
N VAL A 428 4.32 27.36 19.74
CA VAL A 428 4.56 27.88 21.11
C VAL A 428 5.22 29.25 21.09
N SER A 429 6.22 29.49 20.24
CA SER A 429 6.88 30.80 20.17
C SER A 429 5.95 31.93 19.74
N LYS A 430 4.86 31.61 19.02
CA LYS A 430 3.87 32.58 18.54
C LYS A 430 2.70 32.77 19.51
N HIS A 431 2.28 31.72 20.23
CA HIS A 431 1.05 31.72 21.02
C HIS A 431 1.29 31.63 22.54
N GLY A 432 2.51 31.32 22.98
CA GLY A 432 2.82 30.99 24.36
C GLY A 432 2.65 29.49 24.67
N GLU A 433 3.05 29.11 25.87
CA GLU A 433 2.86 27.74 26.40
C GLU A 433 1.40 27.52 26.81
N GLU A 434 0.88 26.32 26.55
CA GLU A 434 -0.46 25.91 26.98
C GLU A 434 -0.49 25.56 28.48
N PRO A 435 -1.67 25.60 29.14
CA PRO A 435 -1.82 25.11 30.50
C PRO A 435 -1.54 23.61 30.62
N LEU A 436 -0.77 23.24 31.64
CA LEU A 436 -0.39 21.84 31.90
C LEU A 436 -1.62 20.92 32.05
N LEU A 437 -1.45 19.67 31.64
CA LEU A 437 -2.47 18.65 31.76
C LEU A 437 -2.74 18.30 33.23
N PRO A 438 -4.01 18.24 33.68
CA PRO A 438 -4.32 17.86 35.04
C PRO A 438 -3.94 16.40 35.31
N GLY A 439 -3.33 16.14 36.47
CA GLY A 439 -2.98 14.79 36.92
C GLY A 439 -1.69 14.22 36.31
N ILE A 440 -0.95 14.99 35.50
CA ILE A 440 0.34 14.59 34.93
C ILE A 440 1.36 15.70 35.19
N ASP A 441 2.44 15.37 35.90
CA ASP A 441 3.55 16.30 36.17
C ASP A 441 4.55 16.30 35.01
N MET A 442 4.13 16.84 33.86
CA MET A 442 4.92 16.89 32.63
C MET A 442 4.77 18.24 31.92
N THR A 443 5.86 18.77 31.39
CA THR A 443 5.84 19.93 30.47
C THR A 443 5.33 19.50 29.11
N HIS A 444 4.69 20.38 28.33
CA HIS A 444 4.08 20.00 27.04
C HIS A 444 5.02 19.39 25.99
N ASP A 445 6.34 19.57 26.12
CA ASP A 445 7.32 18.85 25.28
C ASP A 445 7.28 17.33 25.54
N GLN A 446 6.95 16.88 26.76
CA GLN A 446 6.88 15.45 27.11
C GLN A 446 5.58 14.76 26.61
N PRO A 447 4.36 15.31 26.82
CA PRO A 447 3.14 14.81 26.20
C PRO A 447 3.19 14.74 24.68
N PHE A 448 3.95 15.62 24.01
CA PHE A 448 4.19 15.48 22.57
C PHE A 448 4.80 14.11 22.22
N PHE A 449 5.91 13.74 22.88
CA PHE A 449 6.56 12.45 22.61
C PHE A 449 5.79 11.27 23.19
N LEU A 450 5.06 11.47 24.30
CA LEU A 450 4.21 10.43 24.88
C LEU A 450 3.04 10.09 23.96
N ASN A 451 2.38 11.09 23.37
CA ASN A 451 1.29 10.87 22.41
C ASN A 451 1.78 10.21 21.13
N TYR A 452 2.99 10.54 20.67
CA TYR A 452 3.60 9.85 19.53
C TYR A 452 3.84 8.36 19.80
N ALA A 453 4.21 8.01 21.04
CA ALA A 453 4.54 6.64 21.43
C ALA A 453 3.32 5.77 21.77
N GLN A 454 2.17 6.38 22.08
CA GLN A 454 0.88 5.70 22.34
C GLN A 454 0.16 5.37 21.04
#